data_AF-A0A4R2KE37-F1
#
_entry.id   AF-A0A4R2KE37-F1
#
_cell.length_a   1.000
_cell.length_b   1.000
_cell.length_c   1.000
_cell.angle_alpha   90.00
_cell.angle_beta   90.00
_cell.angle_gamma   90.00
#
_symmetry.space_group_name_H-M   'P 1'
#
loop_
_entity.id
_entity.type
_entity.pdbx_description
1 polymer ?
#
loop_
_entity_poly.entity_id
_entity_poly.type
_entity_poly.pdbx_seq_one_letter_code
_entity_poly.pdbx_strand_id
1 'polypeptide(L)'
;MTRPAPTPSKRKGGSTRAAAKTARQTPTAATKKGSLNGSGAPAEQRGGLLHETVTACVRQYLAEIDGEPTTDFYQLVLSQVEPPLLREVMAYTRHNQTRAAELLGLNRGTLRKKLRQYDISSDSP
;
A
#
# COMPACT_ATOMS: atom_id res chain seq x y z
N MET A 1 43.81 -36.43 31.11
CA MET A 1 42.45 -35.90 30.91
C MET A 1 42.03 -36.15 29.47
N THR A 2 40.87 -36.75 29.32
CA THR A 2 40.36 -37.52 28.19
C THR A 2 39.90 -36.64 27.02
N ARG A 3 40.18 -37.03 25.76
CA ARG A 3 39.58 -36.41 24.55
C ARG A 3 38.10 -36.81 24.41
N PRO A 4 37.30 -36.00 23.71
CA PRO A 4 36.51 -36.61 22.63
C PRO A 4 36.53 -35.83 21.31
N ALA A 5 36.31 -36.58 20.23
CA ALA A 5 36.33 -36.15 18.82
C ALA A 5 34.98 -35.57 18.34
N PRO A 6 34.95 -34.74 17.28
CA PRO A 6 33.72 -34.37 16.59
C PRO A 6 33.31 -35.40 15.53
N THR A 7 32.06 -35.83 15.57
CA THR A 7 31.39 -36.71 14.59
C THR A 7 30.87 -35.92 13.37
N PRO A 8 30.95 -36.45 12.13
CA PRO A 8 30.20 -35.94 10.99
C PRO A 8 28.88 -36.72 10.81
N SER A 9 27.77 -36.03 10.52
CA SER A 9 26.56 -36.70 10.02
C SER A 9 25.84 -35.86 8.96
N LYS A 10 25.18 -36.58 8.06
CA LYS A 10 24.96 -36.33 6.64
C LYS A 10 23.46 -36.43 6.33
N ARG A 11 23.06 -35.89 5.17
CA ARG A 11 21.87 -36.19 4.30
C ARG A 11 20.85 -35.04 4.25
N LYS A 12 20.58 -34.43 3.09
CA LYS A 12 19.94 -34.90 1.82
C LYS A 12 18.46 -35.27 2.00
N GLY A 13 17.59 -34.47 1.37
CA GLY A 13 16.24 -34.81 0.96
C GLY A 13 15.75 -33.78 -0.05
N GLY A 14 15.45 -34.21 -1.27
CA GLY A 14 14.90 -33.37 -2.33
C GLY A 14 13.65 -33.97 -2.94
N SER A 15 12.98 -33.13 -3.75
CA SER A 15 12.09 -33.45 -4.87
C SER A 15 10.69 -34.02 -4.59
N THR A 16 9.69 -33.35 -5.20
CA THR A 16 8.53 -33.84 -6.01
C THR A 16 7.37 -32.82 -5.82
N ARG A 17 6.79 -32.12 -6.81
CA ARG A 17 6.23 -32.36 -8.17
C ARG A 17 4.70 -32.61 -8.15
N ALA A 18 3.99 -31.86 -9.01
CA ALA A 18 2.65 -32.08 -9.61
C ALA A 18 1.42 -31.85 -8.71
N ALA A 19 0.51 -30.90 -9.00
CA ALA A 19 -0.46 -30.76 -10.11
C ALA A 19 -1.75 -31.58 -9.91
N ALA A 20 -2.89 -30.90 -9.76
CA ALA A 20 -4.21 -31.43 -10.14
C ALA A 20 -5.25 -30.30 -10.31
N LYS A 21 -6.15 -30.54 -11.25
CA LYS A 21 -7.11 -29.68 -11.95
C LYS A 21 -8.52 -30.18 -11.61
N THR A 22 -9.50 -29.31 -11.35
CA THR A 22 -10.97 -29.57 -11.41
C THR A 22 -11.68 -28.23 -11.21
N ALA A 23 -12.19 -27.56 -12.25
CA ALA A 23 -13.46 -27.75 -12.95
C ALA A 23 -14.71 -27.21 -12.20
N ARG A 24 -15.27 -26.14 -12.79
CA ARG A 24 -16.70 -25.78 -12.95
C ARG A 24 -17.62 -25.83 -11.73
N GLN A 25 -18.24 -24.67 -11.43
CA GLN A 25 -19.68 -24.45 -11.68
C GLN A 25 -20.06 -22.98 -11.45
N THR A 26 -20.68 -22.40 -12.47
CA THR A 26 -21.61 -21.26 -12.36
C THR A 26 -22.97 -21.78 -11.90
N PRO A 27 -23.72 -20.98 -11.16
CA PRO A 27 -25.16 -20.94 -11.35
C PRO A 27 -25.70 -19.54 -11.68
N THR A 28 -26.78 -19.61 -12.42
CA THR A 28 -27.51 -18.60 -13.20
C THR A 28 -28.54 -17.84 -12.34
N ALA A 29 -29.07 -16.77 -12.94
CA ALA A 29 -30.44 -16.26 -12.83
C ALA A 29 -30.80 -15.26 -11.71
N ALA A 30 -30.90 -14.02 -12.19
CA ALA A 30 -31.76 -12.92 -11.77
C ALA A 30 -33.12 -13.30 -11.15
N THR A 31 -33.57 -12.48 -10.19
CA THR A 31 -35.00 -12.14 -10.00
C THR A 31 -35.17 -10.72 -9.40
N LYS A 32 -35.80 -9.88 -10.24
CA LYS A 32 -36.61 -8.65 -10.08
C LYS A 32 -36.81 -7.89 -8.75
N LYS A 33 -36.76 -6.55 -8.98
CA LYS A 33 -37.64 -5.43 -8.56
C LYS A 33 -37.65 -4.97 -7.09
N GLY A 34 -37.27 -3.71 -6.94
CA GLY A 34 -37.71 -2.81 -5.87
C GLY A 34 -37.20 -1.40 -6.12
N SER A 35 -37.99 -0.57 -6.81
CA SER A 35 -37.77 0.88 -6.92
C SER A 35 -38.21 1.54 -5.61
N LEU A 36 -37.31 2.26 -4.93
CA LEU A 36 -37.67 3.35 -4.02
C LEU A 36 -36.56 4.42 -4.04
N ASN A 37 -36.98 5.64 -4.33
CA ASN A 37 -36.20 6.88 -4.28
C ASN A 37 -35.47 7.05 -2.94
N GLY A 38 -34.25 7.56 -3.02
CA GLY A 38 -33.58 8.25 -1.93
C GLY A 38 -32.67 9.32 -2.49
N SER A 39 -33.07 10.59 -2.36
CA SER A 39 -32.20 11.74 -2.58
C SER A 39 -30.99 11.64 -1.64
N GLY A 40 -29.90 11.07 -2.14
CA GLY A 40 -28.62 11.03 -1.45
C GLY A 40 -27.83 12.28 -1.79
N ALA A 41 -27.62 13.16 -0.80
CA ALA A 41 -26.63 14.22 -0.90
C ALA A 41 -25.25 13.63 -1.30
N PRO A 42 -24.43 14.36 -2.08
CA PRO A 42 -23.27 13.80 -2.76
C PRO A 42 -22.10 13.60 -1.79
N ALA A 43 -22.03 12.42 -1.18
CA ALA A 43 -20.84 11.99 -0.44
C ALA A 43 -19.62 11.74 -1.37
N GLU A 44 -19.83 11.69 -2.69
CA GLU A 44 -18.77 11.44 -3.68
C GLU A 44 -17.87 12.65 -3.98
N GLN A 45 -18.26 13.87 -3.57
CA GLN A 45 -17.52 15.09 -3.95
C GLN A 45 -16.30 15.42 -3.10
N ARG A 46 -16.09 14.76 -1.95
CA ARG A 46 -14.89 15.02 -1.12
C ARG A 46 -13.61 14.46 -1.73
N GLY A 47 -13.72 13.35 -2.48
CA GLY A 47 -12.60 12.79 -3.24
C GLY A 47 -12.31 13.56 -4.54
N GLY A 48 -13.32 14.21 -5.10
CA GLY A 48 -13.22 14.97 -6.35
C GLY A 48 -12.18 16.08 -6.29
N LEU A 49 -12.20 16.89 -5.21
CA LEU A 49 -11.28 18.02 -5.05
C LEU A 49 -9.80 17.59 -5.01
N LEU A 50 -9.48 16.52 -4.29
CA LEU A 50 -8.12 15.98 -4.24
C LEU A 50 -7.70 15.44 -5.61
N HIS A 51 -8.57 14.67 -6.26
CA HIS A 51 -8.31 14.11 -7.57
C HIS A 51 -8.06 15.19 -8.62
N GLU A 52 -8.89 16.23 -8.66
CA GLU A 52 -8.75 17.38 -9.56
C GLU A 52 -7.45 18.15 -9.30
N THR A 53 -7.11 18.40 -8.03
CA THR A 53 -5.88 19.10 -7.65
C THR A 53 -4.64 18.32 -8.08
N VAL A 54 -4.58 17.01 -7.78
CA VAL A 54 -3.46 16.15 -8.19
C VAL A 54 -3.35 16.10 -9.72
N THR A 55 -4.47 16.00 -10.43
CA THR A 55 -4.50 16.02 -11.90
C THR A 55 -3.92 17.31 -12.46
N ALA A 56 -4.30 18.46 -11.92
CA ALA A 56 -3.78 19.76 -12.33
C ALA A 56 -2.27 19.87 -12.08
N CYS A 57 -1.80 19.50 -10.89
CA CYS A 57 -0.37 19.55 -10.53
C CYS A 57 0.48 18.65 -11.43
N VAL A 58 0.05 17.40 -11.68
CA VAL A 58 0.80 16.46 -12.53
C VAL A 58 0.85 16.95 -13.98
N ARG A 59 -0.25 17.50 -14.52
CA ARG A 59 -0.27 18.08 -15.88
C ARG A 59 0.70 19.23 -16.01
N GLN A 60 0.74 20.13 -15.02
CA GLN A 60 1.68 21.24 -15.00
C GLN A 60 3.12 20.72 -14.95
N TYR A 61 3.41 19.79 -14.05
CA TYR A 61 4.76 19.24 -13.90
C TYR A 61 5.25 18.55 -15.18
N LEU A 62 4.40 17.79 -15.87
CA LEU A 62 4.75 17.19 -17.16
C LEU A 62 4.99 18.21 -18.25
N ALA A 63 4.28 19.35 -18.25
CA ALA A 63 4.51 20.43 -19.20
C ALA A 63 5.83 21.18 -18.95
N GLU A 64 6.31 21.23 -17.70
CA GLU A 64 7.59 21.85 -17.34
C GLU A 64 8.80 21.01 -17.76
N ILE A 65 8.65 19.68 -17.83
CA ILE A 65 9.75 18.77 -18.18
C ILE A 65 9.82 18.45 -19.67
N ASP A 66 8.97 19.05 -20.49
CA ASP A 66 8.84 18.74 -21.92
C ASP A 66 10.18 18.96 -22.66
N GLY A 67 10.96 17.88 -22.80
CA GLY A 67 12.31 17.88 -23.38
C GLY A 67 13.36 17.03 -22.66
N GLU A 68 13.20 16.69 -21.37
CA GLU A 68 14.15 15.84 -20.63
C GLU A 68 13.63 14.41 -20.39
N PRO A 69 14.47 13.37 -20.58
CA PRO A 69 14.10 12.01 -20.24
C PRO A 69 14.04 11.84 -18.71
N THR A 70 12.86 11.98 -18.11
CA THR A 70 12.66 11.65 -16.70
C THR A 70 12.55 10.15 -16.48
N THR A 71 13.60 9.55 -15.92
CA THR A 71 13.51 8.24 -15.28
C THR A 71 12.86 8.37 -13.90
N ASP A 72 12.06 7.38 -13.50
CA ASP A 72 11.50 7.25 -12.15
C ASP A 72 10.48 8.33 -11.69
N PHE A 73 9.76 8.96 -12.63
CA PHE A 73 8.73 9.96 -12.31
C PHE A 73 7.67 9.46 -11.30
N TYR A 74 7.30 8.18 -11.36
CA TYR A 74 6.39 7.59 -10.37
C TYR A 74 6.95 7.69 -8.93
N GLN A 75 8.23 7.35 -8.75
CA GLN A 75 8.88 7.40 -7.45
C GLN A 75 9.04 8.85 -6.97
N LEU A 76 9.30 9.77 -7.89
CA LEU A 76 9.34 11.20 -7.61
C LEU A 76 7.99 11.68 -7.06
N VAL A 77 6.88 11.38 -7.74
CA VAL A 77 5.54 11.80 -7.28
C VAL A 77 5.22 11.18 -5.92
N LEU A 78 5.48 9.89 -5.73
CA LEU A 78 5.29 9.24 -4.42
C LEU A 78 6.12 9.90 -3.32
N SER A 79 7.36 10.30 -3.63
CA SER A 79 8.23 10.99 -2.65
C SER A 79 7.66 12.34 -2.19
N GLN A 80 6.79 12.98 -2.98
CA GLN A 80 6.14 14.23 -2.63
C GLN A 80 4.81 14.03 -1.89
N VAL A 81 4.06 12.99 -2.25
CA VAL A 81 2.71 12.74 -1.71
C VAL A 81 2.73 11.92 -0.41
N GLU A 82 3.61 10.93 -0.29
CA GLU A 82 3.62 10.03 0.86
C GLU A 82 4.05 10.72 2.18
N PRO A 83 5.10 11.56 2.24
CA PRO A 83 5.48 12.20 3.49
C PRO A 83 4.39 13.06 4.14
N PRO A 84 3.70 13.98 3.43
CA PRO A 84 2.64 14.77 4.05
C PRO A 84 1.47 13.89 4.49
N LEU A 85 1.09 12.89 3.70
CA LEU A 85 0.05 11.91 4.10
C LEU A 85 0.41 11.21 5.42
N LEU A 86 1.63 10.70 5.52
CA LEU A 86 2.09 9.98 6.71
C LEU A 86 2.20 10.90 7.93
N ARG A 87 2.68 12.14 7.76
CA ARG A 87 2.76 13.14 8.85
C ARG A 87 1.37 13.48 9.39
N GLU A 88 0.43 13.81 8.52
CA GLU A 88 -0.93 14.18 8.91
C GLU A 88 -1.64 13.02 9.63
N VAL A 89 -1.50 11.79 9.14
CA VAL A 89 -2.08 10.61 9.81
C VAL A 89 -1.40 10.32 11.14
N MET A 90 -0.07 10.46 11.23
CA MET A 90 0.64 10.29 12.49
C MET A 90 0.22 11.34 13.52
N ALA A 91 0.07 12.61 13.12
CA ALA A 91 -0.45 13.67 13.98
C ALA A 91 -1.90 13.39 14.42
N TYR A 92 -2.78 13.05 13.48
CA TYR A 92 -4.18 12.72 13.73
C TYR A 92 -4.35 11.55 14.72
N THR A 93 -3.45 10.57 14.65
CA THR A 93 -3.45 9.40 15.55
C THR A 93 -2.61 9.61 16.82
N ARG A 94 -2.14 10.83 17.08
CA ARG A 94 -1.27 11.18 18.23
C ARG A 94 -0.04 10.29 18.32
N HIS A 95 0.60 10.06 17.19
CA HIS A 95 1.78 9.21 17.01
C HIS A 95 1.56 7.72 17.34
N ASN A 96 0.31 7.25 17.41
CA ASN A 96 0.01 5.83 17.56
C ASN A 96 0.12 5.09 16.22
N GLN A 97 1.28 4.47 16.00
CA GLN A 97 1.58 3.74 14.75
C GLN A 97 0.62 2.59 14.45
N THR A 98 0.07 1.91 15.47
CA THR A 98 -0.88 0.80 15.23
C THR A 98 -2.18 1.36 14.64
N ARG A 99 -2.72 2.42 15.26
CA ARG A 99 -3.92 3.09 14.78
C ARG A 99 -3.72 3.76 13.42
N ALA A 100 -2.54 4.36 13.18
CA ALA A 100 -2.18 4.93 11.89
C ALA A 100 -2.14 3.86 10.77
N ALA A 101 -1.56 2.69 11.07
CA ALA A 101 -1.48 1.59 10.12
C ALA A 101 -2.87 1.04 9.78
N GLU A 102 -3.74 0.89 10.78
CA GLU A 102 -5.15 0.51 10.59
C GLU A 102 -5.91 1.53 9.74
N LEU A 103 -5.76 2.84 10.04
CA LEU A 103 -6.40 3.91 9.30
C LEU A 103 -5.95 3.97 7.84
N LEU A 104 -4.66 3.79 7.59
CA LEU A 104 -4.07 3.76 6.24
C LEU A 104 -4.31 2.43 5.51
N GLY A 105 -4.80 1.39 6.19
CA GLY A 105 -4.93 0.05 5.62
C GLY A 105 -3.58 -0.61 5.30
N LEU A 106 -2.51 -0.21 5.98
CA LEU A 106 -1.17 -0.74 5.77
C LEU A 106 -0.79 -1.76 6.84
N ASN A 107 0.04 -2.73 6.48
CA ASN A 107 0.73 -3.53 7.48
C ASN A 107 1.63 -2.61 8.32
N ARG A 108 1.62 -2.75 9.65
CA ARG A 108 2.49 -1.99 10.58
C ARG A 108 3.98 -2.05 10.19
N GLY A 109 4.45 -3.19 9.68
CA GLY A 109 5.82 -3.34 9.17
C GLY A 109 6.12 -2.41 8.00
N THR A 110 5.16 -2.27 7.07
CA THR A 110 5.23 -1.36 5.93
C THR A 110 5.19 0.09 6.38
N LEU A 111 4.25 0.45 7.26
CA LEU A 111 4.18 1.82 7.81
C LEU A 111 5.51 2.21 8.45
N ARG A 112 6.10 1.34 9.29
CA ARG A 112 7.39 1.62 9.95
C ARG A 112 8.52 1.81 8.95
N LYS A 113 8.56 1.03 7.86
CA LYS A 113 9.56 1.21 6.79
C LYS A 113 9.39 2.58 6.11
N LYS A 114 8.16 2.96 5.77
CA LYS A 114 7.86 4.26 5.15
C LYS A 114 8.19 5.44 6.07
N LEU A 115 7.86 5.35 7.36
CA LEU A 115 8.22 6.38 8.34
C LEU A 115 9.74 6.59 8.43
N ARG A 116 10.52 5.50 8.39
CA ARG A 116 11.99 5.57 8.35
C ARG A 116 12.52 6.14 7.04
N GLN A 117 11.89 5.80 5.91
CA GLN A 117 12.31 6.28 4.59
C GLN A 117 12.20 7.80 4.47
N TYR A 118 11.25 8.41 5.19
CA TYR A 118 10.99 9.86 5.14
C TYR A 118 11.40 10.61 6.42
N ASP A 119 12.17 9.95 7.30
CA ASP A 119 12.63 10.48 8.58
C ASP A 119 11.50 11.05 9.46
N ILE A 120 10.30 10.45 9.36
CA ILE A 120 9.15 10.74 10.21
C ILE A 120 9.23 9.83 11.44
N SER A 121 10.35 9.92 12.16
CA SER A 121 10.49 9.29 13.47
C SER A 121 9.77 10.18 14.48
N SER A 122 8.99 9.58 15.37
CA SER A 122 8.10 10.21 16.36
C SER A 122 8.83 11.00 17.45
N ASP A 123 9.98 11.57 17.13
CA ASP A 123 10.83 12.30 18.06
C ASP A 123 11.22 13.61 17.37
N SER A 124 10.37 14.61 17.56
CA SER A 124 10.73 16.01 17.43
C SER A 124 10.34 16.66 18.77
N PRO A 125 11.27 17.38 19.43
CA PRO A 125 11.07 17.93 20.77
C PRO A 125 9.94 18.96 20.87
#